data_AF-A0A2S2R0K2-F1
#
_entry.id   AF-A0A2S2R0K2-F1
#
_cell.length_a   1.000
_cell.length_b   1.000
_cell.length_c   1.000
_cell.angle_alpha   90.00
_cell.angle_beta   90.00
_cell.angle_gamma   90.00
#
_symmetry.space_group_name_H-M   'P 1'
#
loop_
_entity.id
_entity.type
_entity.pdbx_description
1 polymer ?
#
loop_
_entity_poly.entity_id
_entity_poly.type
_entity_poly.pdbx_seq_one_letter_code
_entity_poly.pdbx_strand_id
1 'polypeptide(L)'
;MKLCSLPLHRLSPFLDSSGILRVGGRIMHASLPYNQKHPALIPKRHPFTVLLIHHYHKENHHPGATTLQQLIQQQFWIMSVRSQLRFCIPCYRIRPKAVQPVMGNLPKYRLQQIKPFHQTGIDYAGPISLKELS
;
A
#
# COMPACT_ATOMS: atom_id res chain seq x y z
N MET A 1 -22.51 -17.92 -27.00
CA MET A 1 -22.19 -16.95 -25.92
C MET A 1 -20.79 -17.24 -25.42
N LYS A 2 -19.83 -16.32 -25.60
CA LYS A 2 -18.45 -16.52 -25.11
C LYS A 2 -18.48 -16.60 -23.58
N LEU A 3 -18.09 -17.76 -23.03
CA LEU A 3 -17.94 -17.96 -21.60
C LEU A 3 -17.02 -16.88 -21.03
N CYS A 4 -17.54 -16.06 -20.12
CA CYS A 4 -16.73 -15.10 -19.36
C CYS A 4 -15.51 -15.83 -18.77
N SER A 5 -14.35 -15.17 -18.79
CA SER A 5 -13.13 -15.75 -18.24
C SER A 5 -13.34 -16.25 -16.80
N LEU A 6 -12.71 -17.37 -16.43
CA LEU A 6 -12.82 -18.03 -15.12
C LEU A 6 -12.83 -17.08 -13.89
N PRO A 7 -12.07 -15.96 -13.86
CA PRO A 7 -12.09 -15.03 -12.72
C PRO A 7 -13.41 -14.26 -12.57
N LEU A 8 -14.09 -13.94 -13.67
CA LEU A 8 -15.30 -13.12 -13.67
C LEU A 8 -16.52 -13.92 -13.24
N HIS A 9 -16.58 -15.20 -13.59
CA HIS A 9 -17.69 -16.08 -13.21
C HIS A 9 -17.84 -16.20 -11.68
N ARG A 10 -16.74 -16.09 -10.93
CA ARG A 10 -16.75 -16.13 -9.46
C ARG A 10 -17.44 -14.92 -8.81
N LEU A 11 -17.68 -13.85 -9.57
CA LEU A 11 -18.36 -12.64 -9.11
C LEU A 11 -19.88 -12.69 -9.34
N SER A 12 -20.40 -13.80 -9.90
CA SER A 12 -21.81 -13.93 -10.32
C SER A 12 -22.34 -12.67 -11.01
N PRO A 13 -21.69 -12.21 -12.10
CA PRO A 13 -21.99 -10.92 -12.70
C PRO A 13 -23.36 -10.94 -13.39
N PHE A 14 -24.08 -9.83 -13.33
CA PHE A 14 -25.37 -9.67 -13.99
C PHE A 14 -25.50 -8.26 -14.58
N LEU A 15 -26.37 -8.09 -15.57
CA LEU A 15 -26.71 -6.79 -16.13
C LEU A 15 -27.89 -6.21 -15.37
N ASP A 16 -27.78 -4.95 -14.96
CA ASP A 16 -28.90 -4.22 -14.37
C ASP A 16 -29.85 -3.65 -15.43
N SER A 17 -30.93 -3.00 -14.99
CA SER A 17 -31.92 -2.37 -15.86
C SER A 17 -31.36 -1.22 -16.73
N SER A 18 -30.19 -0.69 -16.38
CA SER A 18 -29.47 0.34 -17.15
C SER A 18 -28.40 -0.23 -18.08
N GLY A 19 -28.27 -1.56 -18.17
CA GLY A 19 -27.26 -2.22 -18.98
C GLY A 19 -25.84 -2.19 -18.38
N ILE A 20 -25.71 -1.86 -17.10
CA ILE A 20 -24.41 -1.86 -16.38
C ILE A 20 -24.14 -3.25 -15.84
N LEU A 21 -22.94 -3.76 -16.10
CA LEU A 21 -22.48 -5.03 -15.55
C LEU A 21 -22.11 -4.85 -14.07
N ARG A 22 -22.78 -5.59 -13.19
CA ARG A 22 -22.61 -5.51 -11.73
C ARG A 22 -22.21 -6.84 -11.13
N VAL A 23 -21.66 -6.78 -9.93
CA VAL A 23 -21.28 -7.95 -9.14
C VAL A 23 -22.45 -8.43 -8.31
N GLY A 24 -22.76 -9.72 -8.40
CA GLY A 24 -23.71 -10.40 -7.54
C GLY A 24 -23.08 -10.75 -6.18
N GLY A 25 -23.91 -11.17 -5.22
CA GLY A 25 -23.40 -11.52 -3.90
C GLY A 25 -24.46 -12.09 -2.97
N ARG A 26 -24.03 -12.48 -1.77
CA ARG A 26 -24.88 -13.07 -0.73
C ARG A 26 -25.61 -12.05 0.14
N ILE A 27 -25.40 -10.75 -0.10
CA ILE A 27 -25.92 -9.65 0.72
C ILE A 27 -27.13 -8.93 0.10
N MET A 28 -27.84 -9.59 -0.83
CA MET A 28 -28.97 -8.99 -1.55
C MET A 28 -30.10 -8.47 -0.62
N HIS A 29 -30.32 -9.16 0.50
CA HIS A 29 -31.34 -8.82 1.51
C HIS A 29 -30.84 -7.88 2.61
N ALA A 30 -29.58 -7.43 2.56
CA ALA A 30 -29.08 -6.48 3.53
C ALA A 30 -29.78 -5.11 3.38
N SER A 31 -29.97 -4.42 4.50
CA SER A 31 -30.46 -3.04 4.55
C SER A 31 -29.35 -2.05 4.15
N LEU A 32 -28.86 -2.20 2.91
CA LEU A 32 -27.80 -1.39 2.32
C LEU A 32 -28.28 -0.78 0.99
N PRO A 33 -27.68 0.35 0.55
CA PRO A 33 -27.93 0.91 -0.77
C PRO A 33 -27.66 -0.09 -1.90
N TYR A 34 -28.39 0.03 -3.00
CA TYR A 34 -28.28 -0.89 -4.15
C TYR A 34 -26.86 -1.02 -4.68
N ASN A 35 -26.15 0.11 -4.88
CA ASN A 35 -24.77 0.11 -5.38
C ASN A 35 -23.77 -0.59 -4.44
N GLN A 36 -24.04 -0.60 -3.14
CA GLN A 36 -23.18 -1.28 -2.17
C GLN A 36 -23.43 -2.79 -2.16
N LYS A 37 -24.67 -3.21 -2.44
CA LYS A 37 -25.03 -4.63 -2.63
C LYS A 37 -24.54 -5.17 -3.97
N HIS A 38 -24.63 -4.34 -5.00
CA HIS A 38 -24.35 -4.68 -6.39
C HIS A 38 -23.45 -3.62 -7.03
N PRO A 39 -22.16 -3.56 -6.66
CA PRO A 39 -21.26 -2.56 -7.20
C PRO A 39 -21.01 -2.77 -8.69
N ALA A 40 -20.85 -1.66 -9.42
CA ALA A 40 -20.59 -1.67 -10.86
C ALA A 40 -19.19 -2.24 -11.15
N LEU A 41 -19.11 -3.22 -12.03
CA LEU A 41 -17.86 -3.90 -12.34
C LEU A 41 -17.02 -3.04 -13.27
N ILE A 42 -15.81 -2.69 -12.84
CA ILE A 42 -14.88 -1.87 -13.63
C ILE A 42 -13.66 -2.71 -14.03
N PRO A 43 -13.20 -2.62 -15.29
CA PRO A 43 -11.98 -3.27 -15.73
C PRO A 43 -10.76 -2.77 -14.94
N LYS A 44 -9.93 -3.70 -14.46
CA LYS A 44 -8.71 -3.37 -13.70
C LYS A 44 -7.72 -2.53 -14.51
N ARG A 45 -7.63 -2.76 -15.82
CA ARG A 45 -6.67 -2.14 -16.74
C ARG A 45 -7.39 -1.12 -17.64
N HIS A 46 -7.83 -0.02 -17.05
CA HIS A 46 -8.41 1.09 -17.80
C HIS A 46 -7.96 2.42 -17.17
N PRO A 47 -7.67 3.47 -17.98
CA PRO A 47 -7.23 4.77 -17.46
C PRO A 47 -8.19 5.35 -16.41
N PHE A 48 -9.51 5.23 -16.63
CA PHE A 48 -10.53 5.64 -15.67
C PHE A 48 -10.33 4.98 -14.29
N THR A 49 -10.06 3.68 -14.25
CA THR A 49 -9.86 2.93 -13.00
C THR A 49 -8.66 3.44 -12.23
N VAL A 50 -7.59 3.83 -12.94
CA VAL A 50 -6.40 4.42 -12.32
C VAL A 50 -6.73 5.76 -11.69
N LEU A 51 -7.41 6.64 -12.43
CA LEU A 51 -7.84 7.95 -11.94
C LEU A 51 -8.78 7.83 -10.74
N LEU A 52 -9.75 6.92 -10.81
CA LEU A 52 -10.69 6.63 -9.73
C LEU A 52 -9.96 6.19 -8.45
N ILE A 53 -9.03 5.22 -8.56
CA ILE A 53 -8.24 4.77 -7.40
C ILE A 53 -7.43 5.92 -6.82
N HIS A 54 -6.80 6.75 -7.67
CA HIS A 54 -6.01 7.89 -7.23
C HIS A 54 -6.85 8.97 -6.55
N HIS A 55 -8.07 9.22 -7.04
CA HIS A 55 -9.02 10.16 -6.45
C HIS A 55 -9.40 9.73 -5.04
N TYR A 56 -9.96 8.52 -4.87
CA TYR A 56 -10.33 7.98 -3.55
C TYR A 56 -9.13 7.89 -2.61
N HIS A 57 -7.95 7.54 -3.11
CA HIS A 57 -6.74 7.45 -2.31
C HIS A 57 -6.30 8.81 -1.75
N LYS A 58 -6.39 9.89 -2.54
CA LYS A 58 -6.03 11.25 -2.10
C LYS A 58 -7.10 11.85 -1.21
N GLU A 59 -8.36 11.71 -1.58
CA GLU A 59 -9.51 12.24 -0.84
C GLU A 59 -9.59 11.67 0.57
N ASN A 60 -9.27 10.37 0.74
CA ASN A 60 -9.30 9.69 2.03
C ASN A 60 -7.93 9.68 2.76
N HIS A 61 -7.05 10.63 2.43
CA HIS A 61 -5.75 10.82 3.10
C HIS A 61 -4.83 9.59 3.12
N HIS A 62 -4.64 8.98 1.95
CA HIS A 62 -3.69 7.89 1.74
C HIS A 62 -3.97 6.60 2.53
N PRO A 63 -5.19 6.04 2.49
CA PRO A 63 -5.52 4.86 3.26
C PRO A 63 -4.78 3.62 2.72
N GLY A 64 -4.62 2.62 3.59
CA GLY A 64 -4.08 1.32 3.20
C GLY A 64 -4.93 0.63 2.13
N ALA A 65 -4.34 -0.37 1.46
CA ALA A 65 -4.99 -1.03 0.32
C ALA A 65 -6.34 -1.68 0.63
N THR A 66 -6.47 -2.29 1.81
CA THR A 66 -7.72 -2.94 2.22
C THR A 66 -8.82 -1.91 2.45
N THR A 67 -8.54 -0.84 3.18
CA THR A 67 -9.48 0.25 3.44
C THR A 67 -9.89 0.94 2.14
N LEU A 68 -8.93 1.24 1.25
CA LEU A 68 -9.22 1.83 -0.06
C LEU A 68 -10.12 0.93 -0.91
N GLN A 69 -9.87 -0.38 -0.90
CA GLN A 69 -10.70 -1.36 -1.60
C GLN A 69 -12.14 -1.32 -1.08
N GLN A 70 -12.34 -1.26 0.24
CA GLN A 70 -13.68 -1.21 0.85
C GLN A 70 -14.41 0.08 0.50
N LEU A 71 -13.73 1.23 0.55
CA LEU A 71 -14.30 2.53 0.17
C LEU A 71 -14.81 2.52 -1.27
N ILE A 72 -13.98 2.03 -2.20
CA ILE A 72 -14.35 1.95 -3.61
C ILE A 72 -15.49 0.92 -3.82
N GLN A 73 -15.47 -0.21 -3.11
CA GLN A 73 -16.49 -1.27 -3.20
C GLN A 73 -17.90 -0.84 -2.81
N GLN A 74 -18.07 0.30 -2.14
CA GLN A 74 -19.39 0.86 -1.87
C GLN A 74 -20.13 1.27 -3.16
N GLN A 75 -19.40 1.54 -4.25
CA GLN A 75 -19.96 1.97 -5.53
C GLN A 75 -19.46 1.12 -6.71
N PHE A 76 -18.18 0.71 -6.70
CA PHE A 76 -17.50 0.09 -7.81
C PHE A 76 -16.71 -1.16 -7.40
N TRP A 77 -16.76 -2.20 -8.22
CA TRP A 77 -15.97 -3.41 -8.02
C TRP A 77 -14.73 -3.42 -8.92
N ILE A 78 -13.56 -3.31 -8.29
CA ILE A 78 -12.26 -3.44 -8.97
C ILE A 78 -11.54 -4.67 -8.41
N MET A 79 -11.01 -5.52 -9.29
CA MET A 79 -10.34 -6.77 -8.88
C MET A 79 -9.13 -6.58 -7.95
N SER A 80 -8.44 -5.44 -8.01
CA SER A 80 -7.34 -5.13 -7.10
C SER A 80 -6.87 -3.68 -7.24
N VAL A 81 -6.87 -2.93 -6.14
CA VAL A 81 -6.28 -1.58 -6.06
C VAL A 81 -4.79 -1.53 -5.70
N ARG A 82 -4.25 -2.63 -5.15
CA ARG A 82 -2.87 -2.70 -4.60
C ARG A 82 -1.78 -2.26 -5.56
N SER A 83 -1.94 -2.58 -6.85
CA SER A 83 -0.94 -2.25 -7.87
C SER A 83 -0.78 -0.75 -8.12
N GLN A 84 -1.78 0.08 -7.78
CA GLN A 84 -1.71 1.53 -7.99
C GLN A 84 -1.02 2.26 -6.83
N LEU A 85 -1.15 1.75 -5.61
CA LEU A 85 -0.60 2.39 -4.41
C LEU A 85 0.93 2.50 -4.41
N ARG A 86 1.63 1.60 -5.12
CA ARG A 86 3.10 1.63 -5.26
C ARG A 86 3.61 2.88 -5.98
N PHE A 87 2.77 3.54 -6.77
CA PHE A 87 3.13 4.75 -7.52
C PHE A 87 2.87 6.02 -6.70
N CYS A 88 2.27 5.91 -5.52
CA CYS A 88 2.06 7.04 -4.63
C CYS A 88 3.36 7.40 -3.89
N ILE A 89 3.97 8.53 -4.27
CA ILE A 89 5.22 9.03 -3.66
C ILE A 89 5.07 9.30 -2.14
N PRO A 90 4.01 9.97 -1.64
CA PRO A 90 3.79 10.12 -0.20
C PRO A 90 3.78 8.79 0.57
N CYS A 91 3.02 7.80 0.11
CA CYS A 91 2.97 6.48 0.74
C CYS A 91 4.30 5.74 0.70
N TYR A 92 5.04 5.88 -0.40
CA TYR A 92 6.37 5.29 -0.54
C TYR A 92 7.35 5.85 0.49
N ARG A 93 7.36 7.18 0.69
CA ARG A 93 8.25 7.86 1.65
C ARG A 93 7.97 7.46 3.10
N ILE A 94 6.70 7.29 3.47
CA ILE A 94 6.30 6.95 4.86
C ILE A 94 6.51 5.47 5.18
N ARG A 95 6.68 4.61 4.16
CA ARG A 95 6.86 3.17 4.34
C ARG A 95 8.19 2.66 3.76
N PRO A 96 9.34 3.14 4.29
CA PRO A 96 10.63 2.61 3.88
C PRO A 96 10.72 1.14 4.27
N LYS A 97 11.19 0.30 3.35
CA LYS A 97 11.62 -1.04 3.71
C LYS A 97 13.03 -0.93 4.27
N ALA A 98 13.23 -1.35 5.51
CA ALA A 98 14.57 -1.50 6.05
C ALA A 98 15.34 -2.49 5.17
N VAL A 99 16.29 -1.99 4.39
CA VAL A 99 17.27 -2.83 3.73
C VAL A 99 18.31 -3.12 4.81
N GLN A 100 18.45 -4.40 5.17
CA GLN A 100 19.56 -4.81 6.02
C GLN A 100 20.82 -4.74 5.16
N PRO A 101 21.75 -3.80 5.42
CA PRO A 101 22.99 -3.77 4.66
C PRO A 101 23.78 -5.03 4.95
N VAL A 102 24.45 -5.57 3.92
CA VAL A 102 25.45 -6.62 4.13
C VAL A 102 26.56 -6.01 5.00
N MET A 103 26.90 -6.64 6.11
CA MET A 103 28.02 -6.17 6.94
C MET A 103 29.30 -6.20 6.12
N GLY A 104 29.98 -5.06 6.04
CA GLY A 104 31.27 -4.95 5.36
C GLY A 104 32.32 -5.84 6.04
N ASN A 105 33.35 -6.20 5.27
CA ASN A 105 34.51 -6.90 5.83
C ASN A 105 35.12 -6.08 6.98
N LEU A 106 35.48 -6.77 8.06
CA LEU A 106 36.16 -6.15 9.18
C LEU A 106 37.54 -5.61 8.74
N PRO A 107 37.92 -4.40 9.15
CA PRO A 107 39.23 -3.87 8.82
C PRO A 107 40.33 -4.68 9.51
N LYS A 108 41.51 -4.74 8.88
CA LYS A 108 42.64 -5.59 9.31
C LYS A 108 42.97 -5.45 10.80
N TYR A 109 42.94 -4.24 11.33
CA TYR A 109 43.27 -3.96 12.72
C TYR A 109 42.28 -4.55 13.74
N ARG A 110 41.04 -4.86 13.35
CA ARG A 110 40.07 -5.58 14.20
C ARG A 110 40.32 -7.09 14.26
N LEU A 111 41.16 -7.63 13.38
CA LEU A 111 41.48 -9.06 13.28
C LEU A 111 42.89 -9.37 13.78
N GLN A 112 43.77 -8.38 13.82
CA GLN A 112 45.16 -8.55 14.27
C GLN A 112 45.24 -8.58 15.80
N GLN A 113 46.03 -9.52 16.34
CA GLN A 113 46.46 -9.45 17.73
C GLN A 113 47.47 -8.30 17.87
N ILE A 114 46.97 -7.17 18.36
CA ILE A 114 47.78 -6.00 18.70
C ILE A 114 47.84 -5.84 20.22
N LYS A 115 48.92 -5.20 20.72
CA LYS A 115 49.03 -4.88 22.14
C LYS A 115 47.92 -3.90 22.55
N PRO A 116 47.45 -3.95 23.82
CA PRO A 116 46.52 -2.94 24.33
C PRO A 116 47.03 -1.53 24.08
N PHE A 117 46.13 -0.59 23.76
CA PHE A 117 46.43 0.82 23.47
C PHE A 117 47.30 1.10 22.23
N HIS A 118 47.59 0.09 21.40
CA HIS A 118 48.34 0.28 20.16
C HIS A 118 47.55 1.08 19.11
N GLN A 119 46.22 1.01 19.15
CA GLN A 119 45.31 1.84 18.35
C GLN A 119 44.14 2.30 19.22
N THR A 120 43.83 3.59 19.17
CA THR A 120 42.76 4.22 19.97
C THR A 120 41.86 5.04 19.05
N GLY A 121 40.55 4.82 19.16
CA GLY A 121 39.55 5.69 18.52
C GLY A 121 39.20 6.84 19.46
N ILE A 122 39.18 8.06 18.93
CA ILE A 122 38.72 9.25 19.64
C ILE A 122 37.50 9.78 18.89
N ASP A 123 36.43 10.04 19.62
CA ASP A 123 35.23 10.68 19.08
C ASP A 123 34.81 11.81 20.02
N TYR A 124 34.24 12.87 19.46
CA TYR A 124 33.74 13.99 20.24
C TYR A 124 32.30 13.70 20.67
N ALA A 125 32.05 13.81 21.97
CA ALA A 125 30.67 13.88 22.45
C ALA A 125 30.04 15.20 22.02
N GLY A 126 28.76 15.16 21.62
CA GLY A 126 27.97 16.32 21.18
C GLY A 126 27.83 17.41 22.25
N PRO A 127 27.17 18.54 21.94
CA PRO A 127 27.23 19.75 22.74
C PRO A 127 26.83 19.49 24.20
N ILE A 128 27.77 19.74 25.10
CA ILE A 128 27.57 19.61 26.54
C ILE A 128 27.19 20.99 27.07
N SER A 129 25.94 21.14 27.53
CA SER A 129 25.52 22.36 28.21
C SER A 129 26.18 22.45 29.58
N LEU A 130 27.16 23.34 29.70
CA LEU A 130 27.76 23.70 30.98
C LEU A 130 26.84 24.71 31.68
N LYS A 131 26.45 24.43 32.93
CA LYS A 131 25.89 25.47 33.80
C LYS A 131 27.07 26.23 34.40
N GLU A 132 27.11 27.54 34.21
CA GLU A 132 27.98 28.40 35.00
C GLU A 132 27.58 28.26 36.47
N LEU A 133 28.55 27.92 37.31
CA LEU A 133 28.40 27.97 38.76
C LEU A 133 28.51 29.44 39.17
N SER A 134 27.37 30.14 39.13
CA SER A 134 27.19 31.44 39.78
C SER A 134 27.02 31.27 41.28
#